data_AF-A0A9X3RPL5-F1
#
_entry.id   AF-A0A9X3RPL5-F1
#
_cell.length_a   1.000
_cell.length_b   1.000
_cell.length_c   1.000
_cell.angle_alpha   90.00
_cell.angle_beta   90.00
_cell.angle_gamma   90.00
#
_symmetry.space_group_name_H-M   'P 1'
#
loop_
_entity.id
_entity.type
_entity.pdbx_description
1 polymer ?
#
loop_
_entity_poly.entity_id
_entity_poly.type
_entity_poly.pdbx_seq_one_letter_code
_entity_poly.pdbx_strand_id
1 'polypeptide(L)'
;MSARLDGESAALSDDLVDAHLAGCEDCQRWYATITALGRNLNLAAAPSNGEQVRSAEDSDDRKAALVEQVLAQADQDPQINVGLRRRQLPFVLGRAALVAVAVLYVLWGVSLLFGVPIEDDATSSQLHLVSDAAAMRFALAGGLLWAAWRPKVASAILPIYLAIWAFGVGFATREIVLGLISEAGDSSALWLLLVHLAAVLALVVVWAGRQNVFMPLRQSLRALMAQPINFSPSDARRNSTYAVGEPRPRDWE
;
A
#
# COMPACT_ATOMS: atom_id res chain seq x y z
N MET A 1 27.85 21.12 18.87
CA MET A 1 27.23 21.65 17.64
C MET A 1 26.23 20.67 17.00
N SER A 2 26.55 19.38 16.79
CA SER A 2 25.57 18.38 16.30
C SER A 2 24.34 18.28 17.20
N ALA A 3 24.53 18.07 18.51
CA ALA A 3 23.43 18.01 19.48
C ALA A 3 22.46 19.20 19.37
N ARG A 4 22.97 20.42 19.16
CA ARG A 4 22.15 21.63 18.95
C ARG A 4 21.35 21.60 17.64
N LEU A 5 21.91 21.03 16.57
CA LEU A 5 21.20 20.85 15.30
C LEU A 5 20.12 19.76 15.39
N ASP A 6 20.35 18.76 16.24
CA ASP A 6 19.44 17.64 16.48
C ASP A 6 18.40 17.94 17.58
N GLY A 7 18.48 19.12 18.23
CA GLY A 7 17.58 19.54 19.31
C GLY A 7 17.86 18.88 20.67
N GLU A 8 18.98 18.17 20.80
CA GLU A 8 19.43 17.54 22.03
C GLU A 8 20.21 18.51 22.92
N SER A 9 20.11 18.33 24.24
CA SER A 9 20.87 19.14 25.20
C SER A 9 22.37 18.81 25.11
N ALA A 10 23.18 19.81 24.75
CA ALA A 10 24.64 19.65 24.71
C ALA A 10 25.24 19.65 26.13
N ALA A 11 26.38 18.96 26.29
CA ALA A 11 27.13 18.95 27.56
C ALA A 11 27.86 20.27 27.85
N LEU A 12 28.07 21.11 26.83
CA LEU A 12 28.62 22.47 26.98
C LEU A 12 27.48 23.48 26.84
N SER A 13 27.59 24.60 27.56
CA SER A 13 26.64 25.71 27.45
C SER A 13 26.68 26.33 26.06
N ASP A 14 25.52 26.79 25.58
CA ASP A 14 25.38 27.42 24.27
C ASP A 14 26.25 28.67 24.13
N ASP A 15 26.46 29.44 25.21
CA ASP A 15 27.32 30.63 25.21
C ASP A 15 28.78 30.31 24.88
N LEU A 16 29.30 29.16 25.35
CA LEU A 16 30.66 28.72 25.05
C LEU A 16 30.78 28.23 23.60
N VAL A 17 29.71 27.60 23.09
CA VAL A 17 29.65 27.16 21.69
C VAL A 17 29.59 28.37 20.75
N ASP A 18 28.82 29.41 21.09
CA ASP A 18 28.71 30.64 20.31
C ASP A 18 30.01 31.46 20.33
N ALA A 19 30.68 31.55 21.48
CA ALA A 19 31.98 32.19 21.59
C ALA A 19 33.04 31.47 20.73
N HIS A 20 33.03 30.14 20.70
CA HIS A 20 33.93 29.36 19.84
C HIS A 20 33.59 29.51 18.35
N LEU A 21 32.30 29.49 18.00
CA LEU A 21 31.83 29.72 16.63
C LEU A 21 32.23 31.10 16.12
N ALA A 22 32.26 32.12 16.96
CA ALA A 22 32.71 33.46 16.57
C ALA A 22 34.22 33.53 16.25
N GLY A 23 35.03 32.65 16.84
CA GLY A 23 36.50 32.68 16.73
C GLY A 23 37.12 31.65 15.78
N CYS A 24 36.37 30.68 15.25
CA CYS A 24 36.91 29.58 14.46
C CYS A 24 36.27 29.48 13.06
N GLU A 25 37.03 29.84 12.03
CA GLU A 25 36.56 29.82 10.63
C GLU A 25 36.17 28.43 10.13
N ASP A 26 36.87 27.37 10.57
CA ASP A 26 36.58 26.00 10.15
C ASP A 26 35.22 25.52 10.68
N CYS A 27 34.92 25.85 11.93
CA CYS A 27 33.61 25.54 12.52
C CYS A 27 32.48 26.37 11.89
N GLN A 28 32.74 27.62 11.51
CA GLN A 28 31.77 28.43 10.76
C GLN A 28 31.45 27.81 9.40
N ARG A 29 32.49 27.38 8.66
CA ARG A 29 32.35 26.74 7.35
C ARG A 29 31.56 25.44 7.43
N TRP A 30 31.87 24.60 8.42
CA TRP A 30 31.13 23.36 8.68
C TRP A 30 29.66 23.64 9.03
N TYR A 31 29.39 24.59 9.93
CA TYR A 31 28.04 24.91 10.37
C TYR A 31 27.19 25.50 9.23
N ALA A 32 27.76 26.37 8.40
CA ALA A 32 27.11 26.90 7.19
C ALA A 32 26.78 25.78 6.19
N THR A 33 27.69 24.81 6.02
CA THR A 33 27.49 23.68 5.09
C THR A 33 26.35 22.77 5.55
N ILE A 34 26.33 22.40 6.84
CA ILE A 34 25.29 21.51 7.40
C ILE A 34 23.93 22.22 7.45
N THR A 35 23.87 23.51 7.79
CA THR A 35 22.60 24.26 7.79
C THR A 35 22.07 24.50 6.38
N ALA A 36 22.94 24.70 5.38
CA ALA A 36 22.53 24.77 3.98
C ALA A 36 22.01 23.41 3.48
N LEU A 37 22.68 22.31 3.82
CA LEU A 37 22.24 20.96 3.48
C LEU A 37 20.90 20.63 4.16
N GLY A 38 20.75 20.93 5.45
CA GLY A 38 19.50 20.75 6.19
C GLY A 38 18.35 21.56 5.58
N ARG A 39 18.62 22.77 5.07
CA ARG A 39 17.63 23.58 4.36
C ARG A 39 17.22 22.94 3.02
N ASN A 40 18.17 22.41 2.27
CA ASN A 40 17.89 21.70 1.02
C ASN A 40 17.10 20.41 1.23
N LEU A 41 17.37 19.67 2.32
CA LEU A 41 16.62 18.47 2.69
C LEU A 41 15.22 18.81 3.23
N ASN A 42 15.08 19.89 4.00
CA ASN A 42 13.77 20.35 4.49
C ASN A 42 12.89 20.95 3.39
N LEU A 43 13.46 21.46 2.29
CA LEU A 43 12.68 21.91 1.12
C LEU A 43 11.97 20.75 0.39
N ALA A 44 12.37 19.49 0.64
CA ALA A 44 11.63 18.31 0.18
C ALA A 44 10.42 17.96 1.07
N ALA A 45 10.31 18.55 2.27
CA ALA A 45 9.10 18.55 3.06
C ALA A 45 8.30 19.83 2.73
N ALA A 46 7.06 19.64 2.30
CA ALA A 46 6.16 20.66 1.74
C ALA A 46 6.22 22.04 2.43
N PRO A 47 6.08 23.15 1.68
CA PRO A 47 6.04 24.49 2.27
C PRO A 47 4.80 24.61 3.18
N SER A 48 5.03 24.61 4.49
CA SER A 48 4.03 24.91 5.51
C SER A 48 3.99 26.41 5.78
N ASN A 49 3.75 27.22 4.75
CA ASN A 49 3.53 28.66 4.91
C ASN A 49 2.15 29.01 4.39
N GLY A 50 1.16 28.90 5.28
CA GLY A 50 0.40 30.04 5.78
C GLY A 50 -0.34 30.98 4.82
N GLU A 51 -0.39 30.77 3.50
CA GLU A 51 -1.19 31.62 2.61
C GLU A 51 -2.42 30.87 2.10
N GLN A 52 -3.56 31.37 2.55
CA GLN A 52 -4.90 30.90 2.31
C GLN A 52 -5.34 31.05 0.85
N VAL A 53 -6.10 30.04 0.39
CA VAL A 53 -7.18 30.16 -0.61
C VAL A 53 -6.78 30.72 -1.98
N ARG A 54 -6.19 29.86 -2.82
CA ARG A 54 -6.40 29.91 -4.27
C ARG A 54 -6.96 28.58 -4.73
N SER A 55 -8.13 28.67 -5.36
CA SER A 55 -9.00 27.68 -6.00
C SER A 55 -8.52 26.22 -6.03
N ALA A 56 -9.40 25.30 -5.62
CA ALA A 56 -9.18 23.86 -5.69
C ALA A 56 -8.74 23.37 -7.09
N GLU A 57 -9.13 24.07 -8.17
CA GLU A 57 -8.69 23.83 -9.56
C GLU A 57 -7.19 24.07 -9.77
N ASP A 58 -6.63 25.19 -9.27
CA ASP A 58 -5.19 25.54 -9.38
C ASP A 58 -4.31 24.53 -8.61
N SER A 59 -4.89 23.87 -7.61
CA SER A 59 -4.22 22.82 -6.83
C SER A 59 -4.13 21.48 -7.57
N ASP A 60 -5.13 21.14 -8.40
CA ASP A 60 -5.15 19.86 -9.11
C ASP A 60 -4.34 19.95 -10.41
N ASP A 61 -4.38 21.08 -11.12
CA ASP A 61 -3.54 21.33 -12.29
C ASP A 61 -2.05 21.36 -11.92
N ARG A 62 -1.72 21.99 -10.79
CA ARG A 62 -0.34 22.02 -10.27
C ARG A 62 0.14 20.64 -9.82
N LYS A 63 -0.73 19.83 -9.20
CA LYS A 63 -0.42 18.42 -8.90
C LYS A 63 -0.22 17.62 -10.17
N ALA A 64 -1.05 17.82 -11.19
CA ALA A 64 -0.92 17.14 -12.48
C ALA A 64 0.41 17.50 -13.15
N ALA A 65 0.80 18.78 -13.17
CA ALA A 65 2.09 19.23 -13.69
C ALA A 65 3.29 18.65 -12.92
N LEU A 66 3.21 18.56 -11.60
CA LEU A 66 4.23 17.91 -10.76
C LEU A 66 4.32 16.41 -11.03
N VAL A 67 3.18 15.72 -11.18
CA VAL A 67 3.14 14.30 -11.52
C VAL A 67 3.77 14.07 -12.88
N GLU A 68 3.44 14.89 -13.88
CA GLU A 68 4.04 14.82 -15.22
C GLU A 68 5.56 15.01 -15.16
N GLN A 69 6.04 16.01 -14.41
CA GLN A 69 7.48 16.23 -14.22
C GLN A 69 8.17 15.05 -13.53
N VAL A 70 7.55 14.44 -12.53
CA VAL A 70 8.09 13.26 -11.83
C VAL A 70 8.10 12.03 -12.74
N LEU A 71 7.06 11.83 -13.56
CA LEU A 71 7.00 10.74 -14.53
C LEU A 71 8.05 10.91 -15.64
N ALA A 72 8.20 12.12 -16.16
CA ALA A 72 9.23 12.45 -17.15
C ALA A 72 10.65 12.21 -16.60
N GLN A 73 10.89 12.56 -15.34
CA GLN A 73 12.17 12.27 -14.66
C GLN A 73 12.36 10.77 -14.41
N ALA A 74 11.29 10.04 -14.05
CA ALA A 74 11.33 8.60 -13.82
C ALA A 74 11.58 7.81 -15.11
N ASP A 75 11.13 8.29 -16.26
CA ASP A 75 11.41 7.66 -17.56
C ASP A 75 12.86 7.84 -18.02
N GLN A 76 13.54 8.89 -17.54
CA GLN A 76 14.97 9.13 -17.81
C GLN A 76 15.90 8.22 -17.01
N ASP A 77 15.46 7.70 -15.84
CA ASP A 77 16.24 6.79 -15.00
C ASP A 77 15.56 5.42 -14.84
N PRO A 78 16.03 4.39 -15.57
CA PRO A 78 15.46 3.04 -15.52
C PRO A 78 15.44 2.45 -14.11
N GLN A 79 16.43 2.77 -13.26
CA GLN A 79 16.54 2.20 -11.90
C GLN A 79 15.46 2.75 -10.96
N ILE A 80 15.06 4.01 -11.15
CA ILE A 80 13.98 4.64 -10.38
C ILE A 80 12.62 4.11 -10.84
N ASN A 81 12.42 3.93 -12.15
CA ASN A 81 11.16 3.45 -12.72
C ASN A 81 10.78 2.05 -12.21
N VAL A 82 11.71 1.07 -12.24
CA VAL A 82 11.42 -0.28 -11.73
C VAL A 82 11.09 -0.29 -10.24
N GLY A 83 11.70 0.59 -9.44
CA GLY A 83 11.42 0.74 -8.01
C GLY A 83 10.01 1.26 -7.74
N LEU A 84 9.60 2.32 -8.45
CA LEU A 84 8.27 2.93 -8.33
C LEU A 84 7.17 1.98 -8.84
N ARG A 85 7.36 1.36 -10.01
CA ARG A 85 6.42 0.36 -10.55
C ARG A 85 6.23 -0.82 -9.62
N ARG A 86 7.31 -1.41 -9.08
CA ARG A 86 7.20 -2.54 -8.11
C ARG A 86 6.48 -2.17 -6.82
N ARG A 87 6.47 -0.89 -6.46
CA ARG A 87 5.80 -0.38 -5.26
C ARG A 87 4.31 -0.12 -5.51
N GLN A 88 3.94 0.36 -6.69
CA GLN A 88 2.55 0.64 -7.06
C GLN A 88 1.80 -0.58 -7.63
N LEU A 89 2.50 -1.59 -8.14
CA LEU A 89 1.91 -2.82 -8.69
C LEU A 89 0.85 -3.49 -7.80
N PRO A 90 1.10 -3.77 -6.50
CA PRO A 90 0.09 -4.44 -5.66
C PRO A 90 -1.17 -3.61 -5.49
N PHE A 91 -1.06 -2.28 -5.48
CA PHE A 91 -2.20 -1.39 -5.33
C PHE A 91 -3.06 -1.35 -6.61
N VAL A 92 -2.43 -1.25 -7.79
CA VAL A 92 -3.13 -1.30 -9.09
C VAL A 92 -3.80 -2.66 -9.29
N LEU A 93 -3.08 -3.75 -9.00
CA LEU A 93 -3.62 -5.11 -9.06
C LEU A 93 -4.79 -5.30 -8.09
N GLY A 94 -4.70 -4.75 -6.87
CA GLY A 94 -5.81 -4.78 -5.90
C GLY A 94 -7.06 -4.09 -6.43
N ARG A 95 -6.94 -2.93 -7.08
CA ARG A 95 -8.08 -2.24 -7.70
C ARG A 95 -8.67 -3.03 -8.86
N ALA A 96 -7.83 -3.59 -9.73
CA ALA A 96 -8.29 -4.45 -10.82
C ALA A 96 -9.03 -5.69 -10.28
N ALA A 97 -8.53 -6.30 -9.20
CA ALA A 97 -9.17 -7.43 -8.54
C ALA A 97 -10.54 -7.04 -7.95
N LEU A 98 -10.66 -5.87 -7.30
CA LEU A 98 -11.96 -5.38 -6.81
C LEU A 98 -12.99 -5.24 -7.95
N VAL A 99 -12.57 -4.67 -9.09
CA VAL A 99 -13.44 -4.53 -10.26
C VAL A 99 -13.82 -5.90 -10.83
N ALA A 100 -12.87 -6.82 -10.97
CA ALA A 100 -13.14 -8.17 -11.47
C ALA A 100 -14.13 -8.93 -10.58
N VAL A 101 -13.95 -8.88 -9.25
CA VAL A 101 -14.86 -9.51 -8.29
C VAL A 101 -16.23 -8.83 -8.30
N ALA A 102 -16.30 -7.50 -8.46
CA ALA A 102 -17.57 -6.80 -8.60
C ALA A 102 -18.32 -7.21 -9.88
N VAL A 103 -17.63 -7.32 -11.01
CA VAL A 103 -18.21 -7.83 -12.26
C VAL A 103 -18.74 -9.25 -12.07
N LEU A 104 -18.01 -10.11 -11.38
CA LEU A 104 -18.47 -11.45 -11.05
C LEU A 104 -19.76 -11.44 -10.22
N TYR A 105 -19.87 -10.57 -9.22
CA TYR A 105 -21.11 -10.40 -8.45
C TYR A 105 -22.28 -9.89 -9.31
N VAL A 106 -22.03 -8.96 -10.23
CA VAL A 106 -23.06 -8.47 -11.17
C VAL A 106 -23.53 -9.59 -12.07
N LEU A 107 -22.61 -10.31 -12.72
CA LEU A 107 -22.94 -11.43 -13.60
C LEU A 107 -23.72 -12.51 -12.85
N TRP A 108 -23.36 -12.76 -11.59
CA TRP A 108 -24.08 -13.72 -10.75
C TRP A 108 -25.47 -13.21 -10.32
N GLY A 109 -25.60 -11.93 -9.96
CA GLY A 109 -26.91 -11.34 -9.68
C GLY A 109 -27.84 -11.42 -10.90
N VAL A 110 -27.31 -11.16 -12.09
CA VAL A 110 -28.04 -11.30 -13.37
C VAL A 110 -28.39 -12.77 -13.63
N SER A 111 -27.47 -13.71 -13.42
CA SER A 111 -27.77 -15.13 -13.64
C SER A 111 -28.82 -15.68 -12.68
N LEU A 112 -28.95 -15.14 -11.46
CA LEU A 112 -30.05 -15.51 -10.57
C LEU A 112 -31.42 -15.06 -11.08
N LEU A 113 -31.48 -13.89 -11.73
CA LEU A 113 -32.75 -13.34 -12.23
C LEU A 113 -33.18 -13.96 -13.55
N PHE A 114 -32.22 -14.37 -14.40
CA PHE A 114 -32.51 -14.79 -15.78
C PHE A 114 -32.02 -16.20 -16.13
N GLY A 115 -31.27 -16.86 -15.24
CA GLY A 115 -30.61 -18.14 -15.53
C GLY A 115 -31.41 -19.38 -15.16
N VAL A 116 -32.51 -19.24 -14.41
CA VAL A 116 -33.38 -20.36 -14.05
C VAL A 116 -34.72 -20.20 -14.78
N PRO A 117 -35.12 -21.14 -15.65
CA PRO A 117 -36.48 -21.14 -16.19
C PRO A 117 -37.44 -21.34 -15.02
N ILE A 118 -38.28 -20.34 -14.77
CA ILE A 118 -39.27 -20.38 -13.71
C ILE A 118 -40.31 -21.43 -14.12
N GLU A 119 -40.39 -22.54 -13.38
CA GLU A 119 -41.48 -23.50 -13.53
C GLU A 119 -42.81 -22.81 -13.17
N ASP A 120 -43.88 -23.13 -13.90
CA ASP A 120 -45.19 -22.49 -13.75
C ASP A 120 -45.79 -22.64 -12.32
N ASP A 121 -45.20 -23.48 -11.45
CA ASP A 121 -45.61 -23.73 -10.07
C ASP A 121 -44.74 -23.02 -9.01
N ALA A 122 -43.76 -22.20 -9.41
CA ALA A 122 -42.88 -21.50 -8.48
C ALA A 122 -43.69 -20.62 -7.51
N THR A 123 -43.55 -20.89 -6.21
CA THR A 123 -44.25 -20.11 -5.18
C THR A 123 -43.73 -18.67 -5.15
N SER A 124 -44.60 -17.70 -4.90
CA SER A 124 -44.24 -16.28 -4.80
C SER A 124 -43.09 -16.04 -3.81
N SER A 125 -43.04 -16.79 -2.72
CA SER A 125 -41.95 -16.74 -1.73
C SER A 125 -40.58 -17.12 -2.30
N GLN A 126 -40.51 -18.10 -3.20
CA GLN A 126 -39.24 -18.49 -3.83
C GLN A 126 -38.73 -17.40 -4.77
N LEU A 127 -39.62 -16.78 -5.55
CA LEU A 127 -39.28 -15.63 -6.38
C LEU A 127 -38.74 -14.46 -5.55
N HIS A 128 -39.37 -14.16 -4.41
CA HIS A 128 -38.89 -13.11 -3.50
C HIS A 128 -37.48 -13.40 -2.98
N LEU A 129 -37.20 -14.62 -2.53
CA LEU A 129 -35.87 -15.01 -2.04
C LEU A 129 -34.79 -14.89 -3.12
N VAL A 130 -35.10 -15.25 -4.37
CA VAL A 130 -34.17 -15.08 -5.50
C VAL A 130 -33.91 -13.60 -5.76
N SER A 131 -34.94 -12.76 -5.72
CA SER A 131 -34.80 -11.31 -5.90
C SER A 131 -33.97 -10.65 -4.80
N ASP A 132 -34.17 -11.03 -3.54
CA ASP A 132 -33.37 -10.55 -2.40
C ASP A 132 -31.91 -11.00 -2.51
N ALA A 133 -31.68 -12.24 -2.92
CA ALA A 133 -30.35 -12.77 -3.17
C ALA A 133 -29.62 -12.00 -4.28
N ALA A 134 -30.32 -11.66 -5.37
CA ALA A 134 -29.77 -10.84 -6.45
C ALA A 134 -29.49 -9.40 -5.98
N ALA A 135 -30.41 -8.78 -5.25
CA ALA A 135 -30.24 -7.45 -4.68
C ALA A 135 -28.99 -7.36 -3.79
N MET A 136 -28.78 -8.36 -2.93
CA MET A 136 -27.58 -8.45 -2.09
C MET A 136 -26.29 -8.50 -2.93
N ARG A 137 -26.27 -9.26 -4.04
CA ARG A 137 -25.11 -9.36 -4.94
C ARG A 137 -24.80 -8.03 -5.62
N PHE A 138 -25.83 -7.30 -6.07
CA PHE A 138 -25.65 -5.97 -6.65
C PHE A 138 -25.16 -4.96 -5.62
N ALA A 139 -25.68 -5.00 -4.38
CA ALA A 139 -25.21 -4.14 -3.30
C ALA A 139 -23.73 -4.39 -2.99
N LEU A 140 -23.30 -5.66 -2.92
CA LEU A 140 -21.90 -6.02 -2.75
C LEU A 140 -21.04 -5.62 -3.96
N ALA A 141 -21.53 -5.74 -5.19
CA ALA A 141 -20.81 -5.24 -6.36
C ALA A 141 -20.60 -3.72 -6.27
N GLY A 142 -21.65 -2.98 -5.91
CA GLY A 142 -21.61 -1.52 -5.74
C GLY A 142 -20.59 -1.08 -4.68
N GLY A 143 -20.56 -1.76 -3.53
CA GLY A 143 -19.57 -1.50 -2.48
C GLY A 143 -18.12 -1.70 -2.94
N LEU A 144 -17.86 -2.76 -3.71
CA LEU A 144 -16.52 -3.04 -4.27
C LEU A 144 -16.13 -2.05 -5.37
N LEU A 145 -17.04 -1.69 -6.27
CA LEU A 145 -16.79 -0.67 -7.29
C LEU A 145 -16.53 0.71 -6.67
N TRP A 146 -17.28 1.05 -5.63
CA TRP A 146 -17.07 2.28 -4.88
C TRP A 146 -15.71 2.29 -4.18
N ALA A 147 -15.33 1.17 -3.53
CA ALA A 147 -14.00 1.02 -2.95
C ALA A 147 -12.89 1.06 -4.02
N ALA A 148 -13.15 0.51 -5.20
CA ALA A 148 -12.22 0.57 -6.33
C ALA A 148 -12.06 2.00 -6.85
N TRP A 149 -13.10 2.83 -6.87
CA TRP A 149 -13.01 4.24 -7.27
C TRP A 149 -12.39 5.12 -6.16
N ARG A 150 -12.79 4.91 -4.90
CA ARG A 150 -12.32 5.63 -3.72
C ARG A 150 -11.68 4.66 -2.71
N PRO A 151 -10.38 4.32 -2.87
CA PRO A 151 -9.65 3.38 -2.00
C PRO A 151 -9.66 3.72 -0.51
N LYS A 152 -9.92 4.99 -0.14
CA LYS A 152 -10.09 5.43 1.25
C LYS A 152 -11.23 4.70 1.97
N VAL A 153 -12.25 4.26 1.21
CA VAL A 153 -13.45 3.61 1.75
C VAL A 153 -13.22 2.12 2.03
N ALA A 154 -12.13 1.53 1.50
CA ALA A 154 -11.82 0.11 1.70
C ALA A 154 -11.75 -0.29 3.19
N SER A 155 -11.19 0.55 4.07
CA SER A 155 -11.17 0.26 5.52
C SER A 155 -12.56 0.25 6.16
N ALA A 156 -13.49 1.06 5.65
CA ALA A 156 -14.82 1.17 6.22
C ALA A 156 -15.70 -0.04 5.82
N ILE A 157 -15.52 -0.54 4.60
CA ILE A 157 -16.34 -1.63 4.05
C ILE A 157 -15.75 -3.02 4.37
N LEU A 158 -14.44 -3.14 4.60
CA LEU A 158 -13.77 -4.40 4.88
C LEU A 158 -14.41 -5.24 6.02
N PRO A 159 -14.80 -4.67 7.18
CA PRO A 159 -15.46 -5.45 8.24
C PRO A 159 -16.76 -6.12 7.78
N ILE A 160 -17.50 -5.50 6.87
CA ILE A 160 -18.76 -6.03 6.33
C ILE A 160 -18.48 -7.30 5.52
N TYR A 161 -17.54 -7.25 4.57
CA TYR A 161 -17.20 -8.41 3.74
C TYR A 161 -16.53 -9.51 4.55
N LEU A 162 -15.70 -9.13 5.51
CA LEU A 162 -15.07 -10.06 6.43
C LEU A 162 -16.12 -10.80 7.27
N ALA A 163 -17.12 -10.09 7.80
CA ALA A 163 -18.20 -10.71 8.54
C ALA A 163 -19.01 -11.67 7.66
N ILE A 164 -19.42 -11.25 6.47
CA ILE A 164 -20.17 -12.12 5.53
C ILE A 164 -19.37 -13.39 5.23
N TRP A 165 -18.06 -13.25 4.94
CA TRP A 165 -17.21 -14.42 4.70
C TRP A 165 -17.09 -15.31 5.93
N ALA A 166 -16.81 -14.75 7.11
CA ALA A 166 -16.60 -15.50 8.35
C ALA A 166 -17.87 -16.26 8.78
N PHE A 167 -19.04 -15.61 8.76
CA PHE A 167 -20.31 -16.27 9.01
C PHE A 167 -20.63 -17.30 7.94
N GLY A 168 -20.33 -17.00 6.67
CA GLY A 168 -20.45 -17.96 5.56
C GLY A 168 -19.67 -19.24 5.82
N VAL A 169 -18.42 -19.14 6.29
CA VAL A 169 -17.60 -20.30 6.68
C VAL A 169 -18.27 -21.11 7.79
N GLY A 170 -18.86 -20.44 8.78
CA GLY A 170 -19.64 -21.11 9.84
C GLY A 170 -20.84 -21.88 9.32
N PHE A 171 -21.65 -21.27 8.44
CA PHE A 171 -22.76 -21.97 7.79
C PHE A 171 -22.28 -23.14 6.94
N ALA A 172 -21.24 -22.96 6.14
CA ALA A 172 -20.67 -24.05 5.34
C ALA A 172 -20.19 -25.22 6.21
N THR A 173 -19.60 -24.92 7.37
CA THR A 173 -19.17 -25.95 8.33
C THR A 173 -20.38 -26.72 8.87
N ARG A 174 -21.47 -26.04 9.21
CA ARG A 174 -22.74 -26.67 9.61
C ARG A 174 -23.28 -27.60 8.52
N GLU A 175 -23.33 -27.13 7.28
CA GLU A 175 -23.83 -27.93 6.14
C GLU A 175 -22.97 -29.18 5.89
N ILE A 176 -21.64 -29.08 6.05
CA ILE A 176 -20.71 -30.22 5.97
C ILE A 176 -20.98 -31.23 7.09
N VAL A 177 -21.11 -30.75 8.33
CA VAL A 177 -21.32 -31.61 9.50
C VAL A 177 -22.67 -32.33 9.42
N LEU A 178 -23.69 -31.67 8.87
CA LEU A 178 -25.01 -32.27 8.65
C LEU A 178 -25.09 -33.16 7.41
N GLY A 179 -24.01 -33.27 6.62
CA GLY A 179 -23.97 -34.10 5.40
C GLY A 179 -24.81 -33.54 4.24
N LEU A 180 -25.24 -32.28 4.31
CA LEU A 180 -26.15 -31.68 3.33
C LEU A 180 -25.46 -31.39 1.99
N ILE A 181 -24.13 -31.19 2.00
CA ILE A 181 -23.33 -30.92 0.80
C ILE A 181 -23.09 -32.19 -0.04
N SER A 182 -22.98 -33.36 0.61
CA SER A 182 -22.69 -34.64 -0.05
C SER A 182 -23.88 -35.24 -0.81
N GLU A 183 -25.11 -34.98 -0.37
CA GLU A 183 -26.33 -35.50 -0.98
C GLU A 183 -26.72 -34.75 -2.26
N ALA A 184 -26.46 -33.43 -2.30
CA ALA A 184 -26.90 -32.56 -3.40
C ALA A 184 -25.84 -32.32 -4.50
N GLY A 185 -24.57 -32.68 -4.27
CA GLY A 185 -23.47 -32.39 -5.21
C GLY A 185 -23.22 -30.88 -5.43
N ASP A 186 -23.75 -30.04 -4.55
CA ASP A 186 -23.86 -28.60 -4.79
C ASP A 186 -22.56 -27.86 -4.41
N SER A 187 -21.68 -27.73 -5.39
CA SER A 187 -20.42 -26.98 -5.28
C SER A 187 -20.61 -25.46 -5.16
N SER A 188 -21.84 -24.96 -5.28
CA SER A 188 -22.15 -23.53 -5.30
C SER A 188 -21.83 -22.83 -3.97
N ALA A 189 -21.99 -23.52 -2.83
CA ALA A 189 -21.68 -22.97 -1.50
C ALA A 189 -20.17 -22.70 -1.32
N LEU A 190 -19.33 -23.64 -1.74
CA LEU A 190 -17.87 -23.49 -1.69
C LEU A 190 -17.39 -22.41 -2.64
N TRP A 191 -18.00 -22.34 -3.83
CA TRP A 191 -17.74 -21.25 -4.78
C TRP A 191 -18.08 -19.88 -4.19
N LEU A 192 -19.23 -19.75 -3.52
CA LEU A 192 -19.65 -18.51 -2.87
C LEU A 192 -18.62 -18.03 -1.85
N LEU A 193 -18.12 -18.93 -0.99
CA LEU A 193 -17.08 -18.61 -0.01
C LEU A 193 -15.79 -18.15 -0.66
N LEU A 194 -15.38 -18.78 -1.76
CA LEU A 194 -14.16 -18.43 -2.47
C LEU A 194 -14.26 -17.02 -3.07
N VAL A 195 -15.40 -16.66 -3.65
CA VAL A 195 -15.64 -15.30 -4.16
C VAL A 195 -15.62 -14.25 -3.03
N HIS A 196 -16.19 -14.57 -1.88
CA HIS A 196 -16.18 -13.67 -0.71
C HIS A 196 -14.77 -13.52 -0.15
N LEU A 197 -13.99 -14.61 -0.08
CA LEU A 197 -12.59 -14.57 0.32
C LEU A 197 -11.78 -13.69 -0.64
N ALA A 198 -11.97 -13.84 -1.94
CA ALA A 198 -11.31 -13.02 -2.96
C ALA A 198 -11.63 -11.53 -2.76
N ALA A 199 -12.88 -11.18 -2.46
CA ALA A 199 -13.29 -9.81 -2.13
C ALA A 199 -12.56 -9.26 -0.90
N VAL A 200 -12.49 -10.05 0.18
CA VAL A 200 -11.79 -9.67 1.42
C VAL A 200 -10.30 -9.46 1.16
N LEU A 201 -9.64 -10.40 0.46
CA LEU A 201 -8.22 -10.30 0.12
C LEU A 201 -7.94 -9.07 -0.75
N ALA A 202 -8.78 -8.78 -1.75
CA ALA A 202 -8.63 -7.60 -2.58
C ALA A 202 -8.76 -6.30 -1.76
N LEU A 203 -9.74 -6.24 -0.83
CA LEU A 203 -9.89 -5.11 0.09
C LEU A 203 -8.70 -4.94 1.02
N VAL A 204 -8.16 -6.04 1.58
CA VAL A 204 -6.95 -6.02 2.41
C VAL A 204 -5.75 -5.50 1.62
N VAL A 205 -5.56 -5.95 0.38
CA VAL A 205 -4.46 -5.49 -0.49
C VAL A 205 -4.57 -4.00 -0.77
N VAL A 206 -5.76 -3.49 -1.10
CA VAL A 206 -5.98 -2.06 -1.35
C VAL A 206 -5.77 -1.24 -0.08
N TRP A 207 -6.24 -1.74 1.07
CA TRP A 207 -6.02 -1.12 2.38
C TRP A 207 -4.54 -1.06 2.75
N ALA A 208 -3.82 -2.18 2.63
CA ALA A 208 -2.39 -2.27 2.94
C ALA A 208 -1.53 -1.42 1.99
N GLY A 209 -1.93 -1.34 0.72
CA GLY A 209 -1.30 -0.48 -0.28
C GLY A 209 -1.43 1.00 0.09
N ARG A 210 -2.61 1.40 0.57
CA ARG A 210 -2.86 2.77 1.05
C ARG A 210 -2.04 3.11 2.30
N GLN A 211 -1.91 2.18 3.24
CA GLN A 211 -1.18 2.39 4.49
C GLN A 211 0.35 2.23 4.33
N ASN A 212 0.85 2.03 3.09
CA ASN A 212 2.27 1.77 2.81
C ASN A 212 2.86 0.57 3.56
N VAL A 213 2.03 -0.35 4.08
CA VAL A 213 2.44 -1.47 4.95
C VAL A 213 3.35 -2.48 4.22
N PHE A 214 3.27 -2.54 2.88
CA PHE A 214 4.12 -3.43 2.09
C PHE A 214 5.61 -3.09 2.11
N MET A 215 5.99 -1.83 2.36
CA MET A 215 7.40 -1.41 2.44
C MET A 215 8.12 -1.96 3.68
N PRO A 216 7.64 -1.72 4.91
CA PRO A 216 8.29 -2.25 6.10
C PRO A 216 8.25 -3.78 6.12
N LEU A 217 7.16 -4.43 5.70
CA LEU A 217 7.10 -5.89 5.63
C LEU A 217 8.15 -6.49 4.69
N ARG A 218 8.38 -5.89 3.52
CA ARG A 218 9.44 -6.35 2.60
C ARG A 218 10.83 -6.11 3.16
N GLN A 219 11.04 -5.01 3.89
CA GLN A 219 12.32 -4.74 4.56
C GLN A 219 12.56 -5.75 5.68
N SER A 220 11.56 -6.04 6.51
CA SER A 220 11.63 -7.07 7.55
C SER A 220 11.83 -8.46 6.97
N LEU A 221 11.11 -8.83 5.90
CA LEU A 221 11.31 -10.11 5.21
C LEU A 221 12.71 -10.20 4.60
N ARG A 222 13.22 -9.12 3.98
CA ARG A 222 14.60 -9.09 3.49
C ARG A 222 15.61 -9.18 4.62
N ALA A 223 15.34 -8.58 5.78
CA ALA A 223 16.21 -8.70 6.95
C ALA A 223 16.21 -10.13 7.51
N LEU A 224 15.06 -10.81 7.53
CA LEU A 224 14.93 -12.21 7.94
C LEU A 224 15.54 -13.18 6.92
N MET A 225 15.43 -12.87 5.62
CA MET A 225 16.01 -13.65 4.53
C MET A 225 17.47 -13.26 4.21
N ALA A 226 17.98 -12.19 4.82
CA ALA A 226 19.37 -11.81 4.66
C ALA A 226 20.21 -12.87 5.37
N GLN A 227 21.12 -13.49 4.62
CA GLN A 227 22.15 -14.32 5.22
C GLN A 227 22.96 -13.44 6.18
N PRO A 228 23.21 -13.90 7.42
CA PRO A 228 24.06 -13.15 8.33
C PRO A 228 25.41 -12.96 7.66
N ILE A 229 25.83 -11.69 7.51
CA ILE A 229 27.17 -11.36 7.05
C ILE A 229 28.10 -11.81 8.18
N ASN A 230 28.69 -12.99 8.04
CA ASN A 230 29.79 -13.37 8.90
C ASN A 230 30.95 -12.44 8.55
N PHE A 231 31.50 -11.72 9.52
CA PHE A 231 32.75 -10.97 9.36
C PHE A 231 33.95 -11.93 9.31
N SER A 232 33.81 -13.03 8.59
CA SER A 232 34.90 -13.95 8.34
C SER A 232 35.89 -13.28 7.38
N PRO A 233 37.20 -13.49 7.56
CA PRO A 233 38.20 -12.98 6.62
C PRO A 233 37.98 -13.46 5.17
N SER A 234 37.25 -14.56 4.97
CA SER A 234 36.83 -15.05 3.65
C SER A 234 35.68 -14.25 3.05
N ASP A 235 34.68 -13.82 3.84
CA ASP A 235 33.56 -13.01 3.36
C ASP A 235 33.99 -11.59 3.06
N ALA A 236 34.86 -11.02 3.90
CA ALA A 236 35.46 -9.71 3.64
C ALA A 236 36.16 -9.71 2.27
N ARG A 237 36.97 -10.72 1.95
CA ARG A 237 37.63 -10.83 0.63
C ARG A 237 36.70 -11.06 -0.55
N ARG A 238 35.52 -11.65 -0.35
CA ARG A 238 34.54 -11.90 -1.41
C ARG A 238 33.66 -10.69 -1.73
N ASN A 239 33.32 -9.90 -0.72
CA ASN A 239 32.36 -8.80 -0.85
C ASN A 239 32.97 -7.40 -0.62
N SER A 240 34.20 -7.26 -0.15
CA SER A 240 34.89 -5.96 -0.11
C SER A 240 35.57 -5.67 -1.44
N THR A 241 35.28 -4.50 -1.99
CA THR A 241 36.09 -3.89 -3.06
C THR A 241 37.36 -3.22 -2.52
N TYR A 242 37.57 -3.28 -1.20
CA TYR A 242 38.72 -2.71 -0.53
C TYR A 242 39.73 -3.82 -0.20
N ALA A 243 40.85 -3.82 -0.90
CA ALA A 243 42.03 -4.62 -0.54
C ALA A 243 42.99 -3.75 0.29
N VAL A 244 43.39 -4.23 1.47
CA VAL A 244 44.36 -3.54 2.31
C VAL A 244 45.70 -3.47 1.56
N GLY A 245 46.06 -2.28 1.08
CA GLY A 245 47.30 -2.03 0.33
C GLY A 245 47.11 -1.46 -1.08
N GLU A 246 45.88 -1.38 -1.60
CA GLU A 246 45.64 -0.67 -2.86
C GLU A 246 45.63 0.85 -2.64
N PRO A 247 46.33 1.63 -3.48
CA PRO A 247 46.29 3.09 -3.42
C PRO A 247 44.86 3.57 -3.68
N ARG A 248 44.40 4.56 -2.91
CA ARG A 248 43.07 5.16 -3.08
C ARG A 248 42.85 5.57 -4.55
N PRO A 249 41.67 5.26 -5.14
CA PRO A 249 41.28 5.78 -6.44
C PRO A 249 41.38 7.32 -6.45
N ARG A 250 42.06 7.86 -7.45
CA ARG A 250 42.41 9.30 -7.59
C ARG A 250 41.22 10.21 -7.92
N ASP A 251 40.04 9.64 -8.06
CA ASP A 251 38.80 10.27 -8.53
C ASP A 251 37.92 10.84 -7.40
N TRP A 252 38.50 11.02 -6.20
CA TRP A 252 37.86 11.60 -5.02
C TRP A 252 38.52 12.91 -4.55
N GLU A 253 38.95 13.76 -5.49
CA GLU A 253 39.38 15.15 -5.24
C GLU A 253 38.39 16.15 -5.87
#